data_AF-A0A7X9Q9Q1-F1
#
_entry.id   AF-A0A7X9Q9Q1-F1
#
_cell.length_a   1.000
_cell.length_b   1.000
_cell.length_c   1.000
_cell.angle_alpha   90.00
_cell.angle_beta   90.00
_cell.angle_gamma   90.00
#
_symmetry.space_group_name_H-M   'P 1'
#
loop_
_entity.id
_entity.type
_entity.pdbx_description
1 polymer ?
#
loop_
_entity_poly.entity_id
_entity_poly.type
_entity_poly.pdbx_seq_one_letter_code
_entity_poly.pdbx_strand_id
1 'polypeptide(L)'
;SSKIRDLLAQVNELYNDIVLEPGEKLNNDYVDRILHLKVKMIYDAGRDRETMARWEEKEYPNGKLAYFFNETGLLNMINEIGDSRKKFIDYCKYFEALVAYHKYFGGKE
;
A
#
# COMPACT_ATOMS: atom_id res chain seq x y z
N SER A 1 3.90 -13.25 7.23
CA SER A 1 4.61 -12.05 6.68
C SER A 1 4.47 -11.79 5.15
N SER A 2 3.74 -12.55 4.32
CA SER A 2 3.82 -12.43 2.84
C SER A 2 3.02 -11.28 2.21
N LYS A 3 1.73 -11.08 2.57
CA LYS A 3 0.82 -10.16 1.84
C LYS A 3 1.26 -8.69 1.81
N ILE A 4 1.76 -8.15 2.93
CA ILE A 4 2.28 -6.77 3.00
C ILE A 4 3.53 -6.60 2.12
N ARG A 5 4.36 -7.63 2.00
CA ARG A 5 5.54 -7.62 1.13
C ARG A 5 5.13 -7.67 -0.35
N ASP A 6 4.11 -8.45 -0.68
CA ASP A 6 3.57 -8.53 -2.04
C ASP A 6 2.96 -7.19 -2.48
N LEU A 7 2.35 -6.43 -1.56
CA LEU A 7 1.89 -5.06 -1.82
C LEU A 7 3.06 -4.10 -2.04
N LEU A 8 4.11 -4.19 -1.22
CA LEU A 8 5.31 -3.36 -1.40
C LEU A 8 5.97 -3.61 -2.77
N ALA A 9 6.00 -4.86 -3.25
CA ALA A 9 6.51 -5.18 -4.58
C ALA A 9 5.77 -4.41 -5.68
N GLN A 10 4.43 -4.36 -5.62
CA GLN A 10 3.61 -3.64 -6.60
C GLN A 10 3.79 -2.11 -6.52
N VAL A 11 3.94 -1.58 -5.30
CA VAL A 11 4.27 -0.16 -5.09
C VAL A 11 5.64 0.14 -5.73
N ASN A 12 6.61 -0.76 -5.56
CA ASN A 12 7.97 -0.59 -6.08
C ASN A 12 8.05 -0.71 -7.60
N GLU A 13 7.22 -1.56 -8.23
CA GLU A 13 7.08 -1.59 -9.68
C GLU A 13 6.67 -0.23 -10.24
N LEU A 14 5.63 0.38 -9.67
CA LEU A 14 5.18 1.71 -10.08
C LEU A 14 6.19 2.82 -9.73
N TYR A 15 6.91 2.68 -8.62
CA TYR A 15 8.00 3.58 -8.24
C TYR A 15 9.13 3.60 -9.28
N ASN A 16 9.55 2.43 -9.76
CA ASN A 16 10.66 2.34 -10.72
C ASN A 16 10.33 3.05 -12.04
N ASP A 17 9.06 3.04 -12.44
CA ASP A 17 8.62 3.77 -13.63
C ASP A 17 8.57 5.29 -13.37
N ILE A 18 7.96 5.71 -12.26
CA ILE A 18 7.72 7.13 -11.95
C ILE A 18 9.00 7.87 -11.54
N VAL A 19 9.96 7.22 -10.89
CA VAL A 19 11.17 7.89 -10.38
C VAL A 19 12.04 8.46 -11.52
N LEU A 20 11.97 7.84 -12.70
CA LEU A 20 12.71 8.24 -13.90
C LEU A 20 12.05 9.41 -14.64
N GLU A 21 10.79 9.72 -14.33
CA GLU A 21 10.07 10.84 -14.95
C GLU A 21 10.68 12.17 -14.51
N PRO A 22 11.12 13.05 -15.43
CA PRO A 22 11.76 14.31 -15.08
C PRO A 22 10.78 15.37 -14.55
N GLY A 23 9.48 15.22 -14.84
CA GLY A 23 8.45 16.18 -14.49
C GLY A 23 8.04 16.14 -13.01
N GLU A 24 7.64 17.29 -12.46
CA GLU A 24 7.03 17.34 -11.13
C GLU A 24 5.59 16.81 -11.14
N LYS A 25 4.92 16.95 -12.29
CA LYS A 25 3.57 16.45 -12.53
C LYS A 25 3.61 15.15 -13.33
N LEU A 26 2.83 14.19 -12.87
CA LEU A 26 2.58 12.92 -13.52
C LEU A 26 1.59 13.12 -14.66
N ASN A 27 1.78 12.37 -15.75
CA ASN A 27 0.78 12.29 -16.81
C ASN A 27 -0.44 11.48 -16.34
N ASN A 28 -1.51 11.51 -17.12
CA ASN A 28 -2.75 10.81 -16.77
C ASN A 28 -2.58 9.28 -16.66
N ASP A 29 -1.67 8.67 -17.44
CA ASP A 29 -1.40 7.24 -17.36
C ASP A 29 -0.89 6.84 -15.96
N TYR A 30 0.07 7.58 -15.42
CA TYR A 30 0.57 7.34 -14.06
C TYR A 30 -0.50 7.61 -12.99
N VAL A 31 -1.31 8.66 -13.16
CA VAL A 31 -2.42 8.94 -12.23
C VAL A 31 -3.42 7.78 -12.22
N ASP A 32 -3.78 7.25 -13.38
CA ASP A 32 -4.68 6.11 -13.52
C ASP A 32 -4.08 4.84 -12.90
N ARG A 33 -2.77 4.61 -13.05
CA ARG A 33 -2.05 3.50 -12.42
C ARG A 33 -2.02 3.63 -10.89
N ILE A 34 -1.87 4.83 -10.34
CA ILE A 34 -1.95 5.08 -8.89
C ILE A 34 -3.37 4.81 -8.36
N LEU A 35 -4.40 5.24 -9.09
CA LEU A 35 -5.79 4.94 -8.75
C LEU A 35 -6.07 3.44 -8.81
N HIS A 36 -5.52 2.74 -9.81
CA HIS A 36 -5.63 1.30 -9.92
C HIS A 36 -4.95 0.58 -8.74
N LEU A 37 -3.76 1.04 -8.32
CA LEU A 37 -3.08 0.54 -7.12
C LEU A 37 -3.97 0.65 -5.88
N LYS A 38 -4.64 1.80 -5.68
CA LYS A 38 -5.60 1.98 -4.57
C LYS A 38 -6.75 0.97 -4.64
N VAL A 39 -7.39 0.81 -5.81
CA VAL A 39 -8.49 -0.14 -5.99
C VAL A 39 -8.05 -1.55 -5.66
N LYS A 40 -6.85 -1.93 -6.12
CA LYS A 40 -6.25 -3.22 -5.83
C LYS A 40 -5.98 -3.42 -4.33
N MET A 41 -5.47 -2.41 -3.62
CA MET A 41 -5.28 -2.48 -2.17
C MET A 41 -6.60 -2.74 -1.43
N ILE A 42 -7.67 -2.03 -1.82
CA ILE A 42 -9.01 -2.22 -1.23
C ILE A 42 -9.53 -3.64 -1.51
N TYR A 43 -9.37 -4.13 -2.74
CA TYR A 43 -9.74 -5.49 -3.12
C TYR A 43 -8.96 -6.53 -2.31
N ASP A 44 -7.64 -6.38 -2.20
CA ASP A 44 -6.77 -7.29 -1.46
C ASP A 44 -7.13 -7.30 0.03
N ALA A 45 -7.55 -6.17 0.61
CA ALA A 45 -8.09 -6.12 1.97
C ALA A 45 -9.40 -6.89 2.14
N GLY A 46 -10.32 -6.77 1.16
CA GLY A 46 -11.56 -7.55 1.16
C GLY A 46 -11.29 -9.05 1.09
N ARG A 47 -10.39 -9.47 0.18
CA ARG A 47 -9.98 -10.87 0.04
C ARG A 47 -9.23 -11.39 1.27
N ASP A 48 -8.39 -10.56 1.89
CA ASP A 48 -7.67 -10.93 3.10
C ASP A 48 -8.64 -11.37 4.20
N ARG A 49 -9.70 -10.60 4.42
CA ARG A 49 -10.78 -10.93 5.37
C ARG A 49 -11.45 -12.26 5.07
N GLU A 50 -11.74 -12.57 3.81
CA GLU A 50 -12.38 -13.84 3.41
C GLU A 50 -11.49 -15.06 3.64
N THR A 51 -10.17 -14.87 3.59
CA THR A 51 -9.19 -15.95 3.76
C THR A 51 -8.74 -16.18 5.21
N MET A 52 -9.24 -15.39 6.15
CA MET A 52 -8.84 -15.46 7.55
C MET A 52 -9.49 -16.61 8.30
N ALA A 53 -8.77 -17.15 9.28
CA ALA A 53 -9.34 -18.09 10.22
C ALA A 53 -10.22 -17.37 11.25
N ARG A 54 -11.27 -18.06 11.71
CA ARG A 54 -12.25 -17.50 12.68
C ARG A 54 -11.62 -16.94 13.95
N TRP A 55 -10.50 -17.48 14.42
CA TRP A 55 -9.84 -16.98 15.63
C TRP A 55 -9.18 -15.61 15.40
N GLU A 56 -8.74 -15.32 14.18
CA GLU A 56 -8.15 -14.04 13.79
C GLU A 56 -9.21 -12.93 13.69
N GLU A 57 -10.48 -13.26 13.42
CA GLU A 57 -11.59 -12.28 13.37
C GLU A 57 -11.81 -11.54 14.69
N LYS A 58 -11.43 -12.14 15.83
CA LYS A 58 -11.53 -11.49 17.14
C LYS A 58 -10.58 -10.30 17.27
N GLU A 59 -9.41 -10.40 16.64
CA GLU A 59 -8.36 -9.39 16.68
C GLU A 59 -8.47 -8.44 15.48
N TYR A 60 -8.83 -8.96 14.31
CA TYR A 60 -8.93 -8.22 13.04
C TYR A 60 -10.31 -8.43 12.38
N PRO A 61 -11.39 -7.85 12.92
CA PRO A 61 -12.77 -8.12 12.46
C PRO A 61 -13.03 -7.77 10.98
N ASN A 62 -12.21 -6.90 10.42
CA ASN A 62 -12.31 -6.40 9.05
C ASN A 62 -11.20 -6.90 8.11
N GLY A 63 -10.29 -7.76 8.57
CA GLY A 63 -9.09 -8.13 7.80
C GLY A 63 -7.81 -7.57 8.42
N LYS A 64 -6.70 -8.32 8.35
CA LYS A 64 -5.36 -7.84 8.77
C LYS A 64 -4.89 -6.69 7.88
N LEU A 65 -5.12 -6.79 6.57
CA LEU A 65 -4.78 -5.71 5.64
C LEU A 65 -5.65 -4.47 5.86
N ALA A 66 -6.94 -4.64 6.11
CA ALA A 66 -7.83 -3.52 6.42
C ALA A 66 -7.38 -2.81 7.71
N TYR A 67 -7.03 -3.57 8.74
CA TYR A 67 -6.44 -3.04 9.97
C TYR A 67 -5.14 -2.27 9.68
N PHE A 68 -4.21 -2.87 8.94
CA PHE A 68 -2.95 -2.21 8.57
C PHE A 68 -3.18 -0.90 7.81
N PHE A 69 -4.07 -0.85 6.83
CA PHE A 69 -4.38 0.37 6.10
C PHE A 69 -5.06 1.45 6.96
N ASN A 70 -5.89 1.04 7.91
CA ASN A 70 -6.53 1.97 8.85
C ASN A 70 -5.48 2.61 9.78
N GLU A 71 -4.64 1.80 10.42
CA GLU A 71 -3.64 2.28 11.38
C GLU A 71 -2.56 3.14 10.73
N THR A 72 -2.24 2.87 9.46
CA THR A 72 -1.18 3.58 8.73
C THR A 72 -1.67 4.79 7.94
N GLY A 73 -2.98 4.89 7.68
CA GLY A 73 -3.55 5.94 6.84
C GLY A 73 -3.15 5.88 5.36
N LEU A 74 -2.59 4.76 4.88
CA LEU A 74 -2.09 4.61 3.50
C LEU A 74 -3.17 4.90 2.45
N LEU A 75 -4.42 4.47 2.69
CA LEU A 75 -5.53 4.72 1.77
C LEU A 75 -5.95 6.19 1.71
N ASN A 76 -5.67 6.97 2.74
CA ASN A 76 -5.88 8.42 2.71
C ASN A 76 -4.73 9.10 1.98
N MET A 77 -3.49 8.73 2.30
CA MET A 77 -2.29 9.30 1.67
C MET A 77 -2.31 9.09 0.15
N ILE A 78 -2.70 7.91 -0.34
CA ILE A 78 -2.79 7.64 -1.79
C ILE A 78 -3.84 8.52 -2.50
N ASN A 79 -4.92 8.93 -1.82
CA ASN A 79 -5.91 9.86 -2.39
C ASN A 79 -5.37 11.27 -2.57
N GLU A 80 -4.43 11.68 -1.72
CA GLU A 80 -3.89 13.04 -1.71
C GLU A 80 -2.75 13.24 -2.73
N ILE A 81 -2.29 12.17 -3.38
CA ILE A 81 -1.19 12.20 -4.35
C ILE A 81 -1.55 13.06 -5.57
N GLY A 82 -2.73 12.87 -6.15
CA GLY A 82 -3.15 13.54 -7.38
C GLY A 82 -2.14 13.30 -8.51
N ASP A 83 -1.67 14.38 -9.14
CA ASP A 83 -0.65 14.36 -10.19
C ASP A 83 0.77 14.62 -9.66
N SER A 84 0.99 14.68 -8.33
CA SER A 84 2.30 15.07 -7.79
C SER A 84 3.27 13.90 -7.73
N ARG A 85 4.34 13.96 -8.54
CA ARG A 85 5.45 12.99 -8.49
C ARG A 85 6.07 12.92 -7.10
N LYS A 86 6.29 14.07 -6.47
CA LYS A 86 6.87 14.15 -5.12
C LYS A 86 6.00 13.42 -4.10
N LYS A 87 4.68 13.66 -4.09
CA LYS A 87 3.77 12.98 -3.15
C LYS A 87 3.75 11.47 -3.36
N PHE A 88 3.82 11.01 -4.61
CA PHE A 88 3.93 9.59 -4.89
C PHE A 88 5.24 8.98 -4.35
N ILE A 89 6.38 9.64 -4.56
CA ILE A 89 7.67 9.19 -4.03
C ILE A 89 7.64 9.16 -2.49
N ASP A 90 7.05 10.18 -1.85
CA ASP A 90 6.90 10.23 -0.39
C ASP A 90 6.01 9.09 0.12
N TYR A 91 4.94 8.75 -0.62
CA TYR A 91 4.09 7.58 -0.35
C TYR A 91 4.87 6.27 -0.40
N CYS A 92 5.69 6.06 -1.43
CA CYS A 92 6.54 4.86 -1.55
C CYS A 92 7.50 4.72 -0.37
N LYS A 93 8.21 5.80 -0.01
CA LYS A 93 9.14 5.82 1.13
C LYS A 93 8.44 5.55 2.46
N TYR A 94 7.24 6.11 2.64
CA TYR A 94 6.43 5.84 3.82
C TYR A 94 6.04 4.36 3.89
N PHE A 95 5.58 3.78 2.77
CA PHE A 95 5.26 2.36 2.69
C PHE A 95 6.48 1.48 3.04
N GLU A 96 7.65 1.76 2.45
CA GLU A 96 8.90 1.04 2.76
C GLU A 96 9.25 1.09 4.24
N ALA A 97 9.16 2.27 4.87
CA ALA A 97 9.41 2.43 6.30
C ALA A 97 8.47 1.58 7.15
N LEU A 98 7.17 1.58 6.83
CA LEU A 98 6.17 0.76 7.53
C LEU A 98 6.49 -0.73 7.44
N VAL A 99 6.88 -1.21 6.26
CA VAL A 99 7.27 -2.62 6.07
C VAL A 99 8.54 -2.97 6.82
N ALA A 100 9.53 -2.06 6.83
CA ALA A 100 10.76 -2.24 7.60
C ALA A 100 10.47 -2.32 9.11
N TYR A 101 9.64 -1.43 9.65
CA TYR A 101 9.22 -1.44 11.05
C TYR A 101 8.42 -2.70 11.39
N HIS A 102 7.46 -3.08 10.55
CA HIS A 102 6.68 -4.32 10.72
C HIS A 102 7.60 -5.55 10.74
N LYS A 103 8.62 -5.59 9.87
CA LYS A 103 9.62 -6.67 9.86
C LYS A 103 10.48 -6.67 11.13
N TYR A 104 10.86 -5.51 11.64
CA TYR A 104 11.69 -5.38 12.82
C TYR A 104 10.96 -5.81 14.10
N PHE A 105 9.73 -5.34 14.30
CA PHE A 105 8.94 -5.62 15.51
C PHE A 105 8.10 -6.91 15.43
N GLY A 106 7.74 -7.36 14.22
CA GLY A 106 6.87 -8.53 13.98
C GLY A 106 7.54 -9.68 13.22
N GLY A 107 8.87 -9.72 13.15
CA GLY A 107 9.68 -10.63 12.32
C GLY A 107 9.67 -12.13 12.70
N LYS A 108 8.60 -12.65 13.30
CA LYS A 108 8.38 -14.09 13.52
C LYS A 108 6.92 -14.46 13.22
N GLU A 109 6.53 -14.47 11.95
CA GLU A 109 5.44 -15.30 11.40
C GLU A 109 5.63 -15.58 9.89
#